data_AF-A0A8H8J172-F1
#
_entry.id   AF-A0A8H8J172-F1
#
_cell.length_a   1.000
_cell.length_b   1.000
_cell.length_c   1.000
_cell.angle_alpha   90.00
_cell.angle_beta   90.00
_cell.angle_gamma   90.00
#
_symmetry.space_group_name_H-M   'P 1'
#
loop_
_entity.id
_entity.type
_entity.pdbx_description
1 polymer ?
#
loop_
_entity_poly.entity_id
_entity_poly.type
_entity_poly.pdbx_seq_one_letter_code
_entity_poly.pdbx_strand_id
1 'polypeptide(L)'
;MSHLNSLKSKWQAEGIAEDSFTSKLLQSEDGTIVDKETKDHVKSLAAALYGAASDTTISVIQSFFLAMTLYPEVQAKAQTEINAYLTKRLGDDPSASRFLLPHDRPRLPYASAVIRELLRWHPVANIIPHQSGAEDDEKVVSDGKTYRIPANTLVIINAWYIMHNPDVYYDPGRFMPERYLVADPPPDPENYAFGFGRRTWNSCSTAVNVADSQQRSCEFHYLQGQGREGLGYHTRRTLYKRYH
;
A
#
# COMPACT_ATOMS: atom_id res chain seq x y z
N MET A 1 -17.99 -24.20 -5.55
CA MET A 1 -16.73 -24.67 -4.91
C MET A 1 -15.96 -25.69 -5.76
N SER A 2 -16.60 -26.60 -6.51
CA SER A 2 -15.90 -27.61 -7.36
C SER A 2 -14.97 -27.00 -8.42
N HIS A 3 -15.39 -25.92 -9.07
CA HIS A 3 -14.59 -25.25 -10.11
C HIS A 3 -13.32 -24.60 -9.55
N LEU A 4 -13.40 -23.90 -8.41
CA LEU A 4 -12.25 -23.32 -7.71
C LEU A 4 -11.24 -24.39 -7.27
N ASN A 5 -11.72 -25.54 -6.79
CA ASN A 5 -10.84 -26.64 -6.43
C ASN A 5 -10.15 -27.26 -7.67
N SER A 6 -10.86 -27.37 -8.80
CA SER A 6 -10.24 -27.84 -10.05
C SER A 6 -9.18 -26.88 -10.60
N LEU A 7 -9.40 -25.57 -10.48
CA LEU A 7 -8.42 -24.54 -10.87
C LEU A 7 -7.20 -24.57 -9.96
N LYS A 8 -7.41 -24.71 -8.64
CA LYS A 8 -6.33 -24.87 -7.67
C LYS A 8 -5.46 -26.08 -8.00
N SER A 9 -6.07 -27.25 -8.22
CA SER A 9 -5.34 -28.47 -8.57
C SER A 9 -4.60 -28.33 -9.90
N LYS A 10 -5.18 -27.65 -10.89
CA LYS A 10 -4.53 -27.36 -12.16
C LYS A 10 -3.31 -26.45 -11.98
N TRP A 11 -3.44 -25.33 -11.26
CA TRP A 11 -2.33 -24.40 -11.03
C TRP A 11 -1.23 -24.97 -10.12
N GLN A 12 -1.58 -25.87 -9.20
CA GLN A 12 -0.60 -26.62 -8.41
C GLN A 12 0.16 -27.63 -9.29
N ALA A 13 -0.53 -28.34 -10.20
CA ALA A 13 0.10 -29.28 -11.12
C ALA A 13 1.02 -28.57 -12.15
N GLU A 14 0.67 -27.35 -12.55
CA GLU A 14 1.49 -26.51 -13.44
C GLU A 14 2.65 -25.80 -12.70
N GLY A 15 2.76 -25.95 -11.37
CA GLY A 15 3.79 -25.27 -10.55
C GLY A 15 3.61 -23.76 -10.45
N ILE A 16 2.44 -23.24 -10.81
CA ILE A 16 2.11 -21.80 -10.86
C ILE A 16 1.62 -21.31 -9.49
N ALA A 17 0.93 -22.16 -8.74
CA ALA A 17 0.39 -21.80 -7.44
C ALA A 17 1.46 -21.97 -6.34
N GLU A 18 2.08 -20.86 -5.94
CA GLU A 18 2.90 -20.83 -4.73
C GLU A 18 2.05 -21.12 -3.49
N ASP A 19 2.66 -21.76 -2.50
CA ASP A 19 2.00 -22.02 -1.23
C ASP A 19 1.65 -20.72 -0.50
N SER A 20 0.38 -20.63 -0.08
CA SER A 20 -0.06 -19.54 0.78
C SER A 20 0.66 -19.58 2.13
N PHE A 21 0.71 -18.43 2.82
CA PHE A 21 1.26 -18.32 4.16
C PHE A 21 0.76 -19.42 5.12
N THR A 22 -0.56 -19.64 5.15
CA THR A 22 -1.15 -20.68 5.98
C THR A 22 -0.87 -22.09 5.47
N SER A 23 -0.76 -22.29 4.15
CA SER A 23 -0.34 -23.57 3.57
C SER A 23 1.05 -23.94 4.04
N LYS A 24 2.02 -23.02 3.93
CA LYS A 24 3.41 -23.23 4.37
C LYS A 24 3.52 -23.59 5.86
N LEU A 25 2.77 -22.90 6.73
CA LEU A 25 2.82 -23.15 8.17
C LEU A 25 2.04 -24.40 8.62
N LEU A 26 1.12 -24.90 7.79
CA LEU A 26 0.33 -26.10 8.08
C LEU A 26 0.88 -27.36 7.41
N GLN A 27 1.89 -27.22 6.54
CA GLN A 27 2.64 -28.34 5.98
C GLN A 27 3.76 -28.71 6.95
N SER A 28 3.74 -29.94 7.45
CA SER A 28 4.89 -30.53 8.13
C SER A 28 5.87 -31.04 7.09
N GLU A 29 7.16 -30.70 7.22
CA GLU A 29 8.23 -31.20 6.33
C GLU A 29 8.31 -32.74 6.33
N ASP A 30 7.82 -33.39 7.39
CA ASP A 30 7.84 -34.84 7.58
C ASP A 30 6.47 -35.52 7.37
N GLY A 31 5.45 -34.79 6.90
CA GLY A 31 4.10 -35.32 6.72
C GLY A 31 3.35 -35.64 8.03
N THR A 32 3.87 -35.20 9.17
CA THR A 32 3.21 -35.35 10.47
C THR A 32 1.99 -34.44 10.61
N ILE A 33 0.95 -34.93 11.31
CA ILE A 33 -0.26 -34.16 11.58
C ILE A 33 0.11 -32.98 12.50
N VAL A 34 -0.06 -31.75 12.01
CA VAL A 34 0.11 -30.54 12.82
C VAL A 34 -0.82 -30.60 14.02
N ASP A 35 -0.26 -30.44 15.22
CA ASP A 35 -0.98 -30.50 16.48
C ASP A 35 -1.98 -29.32 16.62
N LYS A 36 -2.87 -29.42 17.62
CA LYS A 36 -3.93 -28.42 17.81
C LYS A 36 -3.37 -27.05 18.21
N GLU A 37 -2.35 -27.00 19.05
CA GLU A 37 -1.75 -25.76 19.53
C GLU A 37 -1.10 -24.98 18.37
N THR A 38 -0.33 -25.67 17.54
CA THR A 38 0.25 -25.08 16.33
C THR A 38 -0.83 -24.55 15.38
N LYS A 39 -1.93 -25.29 15.18
CA LYS A 39 -3.07 -24.81 14.38
C LYS A 39 -3.71 -23.54 14.96
N ASP A 40 -3.88 -23.47 16.28
CA ASP A 40 -4.44 -22.30 16.96
C ASP A 40 -3.49 -21.08 16.87
N HIS A 41 -2.17 -21.30 16.94
CA HIS A 41 -1.16 -20.26 16.68
C HIS A 41 -1.20 -19.75 15.24
N VAL A 42 -1.23 -20.64 14.25
CA VAL A 42 -1.33 -20.27 12.82
C VAL A 42 -2.61 -19.48 12.55
N LYS A 43 -3.74 -19.91 13.13
CA LYS A 43 -5.02 -19.19 13.02
C LYS A 43 -4.93 -17.78 13.62
N SER A 44 -4.36 -17.66 14.82
CA SER A 44 -4.20 -16.38 15.51
C SER A 44 -3.30 -15.43 14.73
N LEU A 45 -2.19 -15.95 14.20
CA LEU A 45 -1.26 -15.19 13.38
C LEU A 45 -1.90 -14.73 12.06
N ALA A 46 -2.64 -15.62 11.38
CA ALA A 46 -3.37 -15.28 10.16
C ALA A 46 -4.44 -14.21 10.40
N ALA A 47 -5.18 -14.30 11.52
CA ALA A 47 -6.17 -13.29 11.89
C ALA A 47 -5.52 -11.93 12.18
N ALA A 48 -4.39 -11.92 12.90
CA ALA A 48 -3.64 -10.70 13.19
C ALA A 48 -3.08 -10.05 11.90
N LEU A 49 -2.50 -10.86 11.01
CA LEU A 49 -2.01 -10.42 9.69
C LEU A 49 -3.13 -9.79 8.86
N TYR A 50 -4.28 -10.46 8.78
CA TYR A 50 -5.43 -9.97 8.02
C TYR A 50 -5.96 -8.64 8.57
N GLY A 51 -6.18 -8.56 9.89
CA GLY A 51 -6.70 -7.35 10.53
C GLY A 51 -5.73 -6.16 10.42
N ALA A 52 -4.43 -6.39 10.52
CA ALA A 52 -3.43 -5.33 10.38
C ALA A 52 -3.32 -4.81 8.93
N ALA A 53 -3.51 -5.68 7.93
CA ALA A 53 -3.33 -5.33 6.52
C ALA A 53 -4.61 -4.85 5.83
N SER A 54 -5.81 -5.19 6.32
CA SER A 54 -7.07 -4.85 5.65
C SER A 54 -7.32 -3.34 5.65
N ASP A 55 -7.47 -2.77 6.84
CA ASP A 55 -7.99 -1.42 7.01
C ASP A 55 -6.94 -0.38 6.61
N THR A 56 -5.66 -0.71 6.85
CA THR A 56 -4.53 0.13 6.47
C THR A 56 -4.39 0.24 4.95
N THR A 57 -4.49 -0.88 4.23
CA THR A 57 -4.43 -0.88 2.76
C THR A 57 -5.62 -0.13 2.15
N ILE A 58 -6.83 -0.33 2.69
CA ILE A 58 -8.02 0.42 2.24
C ILE A 58 -7.80 1.93 2.42
N SER A 59 -7.24 2.35 3.55
CA SER A 59 -6.96 3.76 3.84
C SER A 59 -5.96 4.37 2.85
N VAL A 60 -4.91 3.64 2.47
CA VAL A 60 -3.96 4.09 1.43
C VAL A 60 -4.67 4.25 0.09
N ILE A 61 -5.50 3.28 -0.31
CA ILE A 61 -6.23 3.32 -1.58
C ILE A 61 -7.21 4.50 -1.61
N GLN A 62 -7.95 4.74 -0.53
CA GLN A 62 -8.85 5.88 -0.41
C GLN A 62 -8.08 7.20 -0.52
N SER A 63 -6.94 7.30 0.15
CA SER A 63 -6.05 8.46 0.08
C SER A 63 -5.54 8.68 -1.35
N PHE A 64 -5.22 7.60 -2.07
CA PHE A 64 -4.80 7.68 -3.46
C PHE A 64 -5.88 8.29 -4.34
N PHE A 65 -7.12 7.78 -4.27
CA PHE A 65 -8.23 8.35 -5.04
C PHE A 65 -8.52 9.79 -4.68
N LEU A 66 -8.43 10.14 -3.40
CA LEU A 66 -8.56 11.53 -2.97
C LEU A 66 -7.47 12.40 -3.61
N ALA A 67 -6.20 11.99 -3.53
CA ALA A 67 -5.08 12.71 -4.11
C ALA A 67 -5.22 12.86 -5.63
N MET A 68 -5.58 11.81 -6.35
CA MET A 68 -5.77 11.87 -7.81
C MET A 68 -6.96 12.74 -8.22
N THR A 69 -7.99 12.83 -7.37
CA THR A 69 -9.15 13.72 -7.60
C THR A 69 -8.79 15.19 -7.38
N LEU A 70 -7.96 15.48 -6.38
CA LEU A 70 -7.51 16.84 -6.05
C LEU A 70 -6.39 17.34 -6.98
N TYR A 71 -5.57 16.42 -7.51
CA TYR A 71 -4.38 16.71 -8.33
C TYR A 71 -4.39 15.89 -9.64
N PRO A 72 -5.35 16.15 -10.55
CA PRO A 72 -5.51 15.39 -11.80
C PRO A 72 -4.28 15.47 -12.71
N GLU A 73 -3.49 16.54 -12.64
CA GLU A 73 -2.23 16.70 -13.36
C GLU A 73 -1.17 15.68 -12.91
N VAL A 74 -1.14 15.35 -11.62
CA VAL A 74 -0.25 14.33 -11.07
C VAL A 74 -0.65 12.96 -11.60
N GLN A 75 -1.95 12.66 -11.62
CA GLN A 75 -2.49 11.43 -12.20
C GLN A 75 -2.10 11.29 -13.68
N ALA A 76 -2.33 12.33 -14.48
CA ALA A 76 -2.03 12.31 -15.92
C ALA A 76 -0.54 12.08 -16.20
N LYS A 77 0.34 12.69 -15.39
CA LYS A 77 1.79 12.51 -15.51
C LYS A 77 2.24 11.09 -15.15
N ALA A 78 1.69 10.51 -14.07
CA ALA A 78 1.95 9.12 -13.69
C ALA A 78 1.46 8.13 -14.77
N GLN A 79 0.26 8.35 -15.30
CA GLN A 79 -0.27 7.53 -16.40
C GLN A 79 0.59 7.63 -17.66
N THR A 80 1.11 8.81 -17.98
CA THR A 80 2.00 9.00 -19.14
C THR A 80 3.29 8.19 -18.98
N GLU A 81 3.92 8.22 -17.80
CA GLU A 81 5.12 7.43 -17.52
C GLU A 81 4.84 5.92 -17.63
N ILE A 82 3.78 5.44 -16.97
CA ILE A 82 3.39 4.03 -16.98
C ILE A 82 3.09 3.55 -18.39
N ASN A 83 2.32 4.32 -19.16
CA ASN A 83 1.98 3.96 -20.54
C ASN A 83 3.21 3.92 -21.44
N ALA A 84 4.11 4.91 -21.33
CA ALA A 84 5.35 4.91 -22.09
C ALA A 84 6.23 3.68 -21.76
N TYR A 85 6.34 3.34 -20.47
CA TYR A 85 7.08 2.17 -20.03
C TYR A 85 6.46 0.86 -20.53
N LEU A 86 5.15 0.68 -20.38
CA LEU A 86 4.44 -0.51 -20.83
C LEU A 86 4.55 -0.69 -22.35
N THR A 87 4.35 0.37 -23.14
CA THR A 87 4.53 0.32 -24.59
C THR A 87 5.94 -0.12 -24.96
N LYS A 88 6.97 0.41 -24.30
CA LYS A 88 8.36 0.00 -24.52
C LYS A 88 8.62 -1.46 -24.13
N ARG A 89 8.03 -1.94 -23.04
CA ARG A 89 8.24 -3.30 -22.52
C ARG A 89 7.54 -4.37 -23.36
N LEU A 90 6.32 -4.08 -23.82
CA LEU A 90 5.46 -5.03 -24.54
C LEU A 90 5.70 -5.03 -26.05
N GLY A 91 6.21 -3.93 -26.60
CA GLY A 91 6.33 -3.76 -28.04
C GLY A 91 4.97 -3.89 -28.73
N ASP A 92 4.94 -4.58 -29.87
CA ASP A 92 3.73 -4.82 -30.66
C ASP A 92 3.01 -6.14 -30.28
N ASP A 93 3.38 -6.81 -29.19
CA ASP A 93 2.76 -8.09 -28.80
C ASP A 93 1.38 -7.88 -28.16
N PRO A 94 0.27 -8.23 -28.85
CA PRO A 94 -1.08 -8.05 -28.32
C PRO A 94 -1.45 -9.09 -27.25
N SER A 95 -0.65 -10.16 -27.09
CA SER A 95 -0.85 -11.20 -26.08
C SER A 95 -0.14 -10.89 -24.75
N ALA A 96 0.80 -9.94 -24.77
CA ALA A 96 1.58 -9.59 -23.60
C ALA A 96 0.75 -8.78 -22.59
N SER A 97 0.82 -9.19 -21.33
CA SER A 97 0.03 -8.58 -20.27
C SER A 97 0.49 -7.15 -19.96
N ARG A 98 -0.47 -6.21 -19.87
CA ARG A 98 -0.23 -4.81 -19.43
C ARG A 98 0.00 -4.65 -17.93
N PHE A 99 0.17 -5.73 -17.16
CA PHE A 99 0.42 -5.63 -15.72
C PHE A 99 1.86 -5.19 -15.40
N LEU A 100 1.97 -4.22 -14.50
CA LEU A 100 3.23 -3.88 -13.84
C LEU A 100 3.64 -4.99 -12.88
N LEU A 101 4.90 -5.36 -12.90
CA LEU A 101 5.52 -6.34 -12.01
C LEU A 101 6.38 -5.62 -10.96
N PRO A 102 6.65 -6.23 -9.78
CA PRO A 102 7.44 -5.56 -8.74
C PRO A 102 8.82 -5.06 -9.21
N HIS A 103 9.45 -5.79 -10.14
CA HIS A 103 10.75 -5.39 -10.72
C HIS A 103 10.66 -4.24 -11.73
N ASP A 104 9.46 -3.78 -12.09
CA ASP A 104 9.25 -2.61 -12.94
C ASP A 104 9.38 -1.30 -12.15
N ARG A 105 9.18 -1.33 -10.81
CA ARG A 105 9.21 -0.14 -9.93
C ARG A 105 10.43 0.76 -10.12
N PRO A 106 11.69 0.25 -10.21
CA PRO A 106 12.87 1.10 -10.43
C PRO A 106 12.87 1.86 -11.76
N ARG A 107 12.01 1.48 -12.73
CA ARG A 107 11.89 2.11 -14.05
C ARG A 107 10.73 3.12 -14.11
N LEU A 108 10.01 3.29 -13.01
CA LEU A 108 8.87 4.20 -12.86
C LEU A 108 9.15 5.21 -11.74
N PRO A 109 10.14 6.12 -11.92
CA PRO A 109 10.53 7.05 -10.87
C PRO A 109 9.40 8.00 -10.47
N TYR A 110 8.59 8.49 -11.41
CA TYR A 110 7.48 9.39 -11.08
C TYR A 110 6.36 8.66 -10.34
N ALA A 111 5.95 7.47 -10.79
CA ALA A 111 4.96 6.67 -10.07
C ALA A 111 5.46 6.31 -8.66
N SER A 112 6.74 5.95 -8.52
CA SER A 112 7.36 5.70 -7.21
C SER A 112 7.33 6.94 -6.31
N ALA A 113 7.55 8.13 -6.88
CA ALA A 113 7.46 9.39 -6.16
C ALA A 113 6.03 9.72 -5.73
N VAL A 114 5.01 9.36 -6.54
CA VAL A 114 3.59 9.50 -6.16
C VAL A 114 3.27 8.65 -4.94
N ILE A 115 3.73 7.39 -4.90
CA ILE A 115 3.51 6.51 -3.74
C ILE A 115 4.20 7.06 -2.49
N ARG A 116 5.44 7.53 -2.60
CA ARG A 116 6.15 8.17 -1.49
C ARG A 116 5.38 9.38 -0.98
N GLU A 117 4.98 10.28 -1.88
CA GLU A 117 4.23 11.46 -1.50
C GLU A 117 2.87 11.12 -0.89
N LEU A 118 2.23 10.03 -1.31
CA LEU A 118 0.99 9.55 -0.71
C LEU A 118 1.18 9.13 0.74
N LEU A 119 2.20 8.33 1.01
CA LEU A 119 2.54 7.88 2.37
C LEU A 119 2.91 9.06 3.28
N ARG A 120 3.55 10.10 2.73
CA ARG A 120 3.89 11.31 3.47
C ARG A 120 2.68 12.21 3.73
N TRP A 121 1.88 12.49 2.70
CA TRP A 121 0.79 13.48 2.73
C TRP A 121 -0.40 12.99 3.56
N HIS A 122 -0.71 11.70 3.49
CA HIS A 122 -1.79 11.10 4.26
C HIS A 122 -1.37 9.77 4.88
N PRO A 123 -0.52 9.80 5.92
CA PRO A 123 -0.05 8.59 6.56
C PRO A 123 -1.20 7.93 7.31
N VAL A 124 -1.32 6.60 7.15
CA VAL A 124 -2.36 5.82 7.83
C VAL A 124 -2.15 5.80 9.34
N ALA A 125 -0.89 5.60 9.77
CA ALA A 125 -0.50 5.61 11.18
C ALA A 125 0.09 6.98 11.55
N ASN A 126 -0.75 7.88 12.06
CA ASN A 126 -0.33 9.23 12.45
C ASN A 126 0.41 9.27 13.79
N ILE A 127 0.01 8.39 14.72
CA ILE A 127 0.50 8.34 16.09
C ILE A 127 0.91 6.90 16.40
N ILE A 128 2.16 6.69 16.82
CA ILE A 128 2.71 5.35 17.06
C ILE A 128 3.17 5.23 18.52
N PRO A 129 2.39 4.56 19.39
CA PRO A 129 2.74 4.38 20.79
C PRO A 129 3.82 3.31 20.96
N HIS A 130 4.77 3.58 21.84
CA HIS A 130 5.78 2.68 22.35
C HIS A 130 5.82 2.75 23.88
N GLN A 131 6.43 1.78 24.53
CA GLN A 131 6.69 1.81 25.96
C GLN A 131 8.19 1.68 26.20
N SER A 132 8.75 2.52 27.07
CA SER A 132 10.14 2.36 27.51
C SER A 132 10.31 1.07 28.30
N GLY A 133 11.57 0.63 28.46
CA GLY A 133 11.90 -0.60 29.15
C GLY A 133 11.54 -0.59 30.64
N ALA A 134 11.85 -1.70 31.31
CA ALA A 134 11.66 -1.85 32.75
C ALA A 134 12.63 -0.99 33.59
N GLU A 135 13.63 -0.37 32.95
CA GLU A 135 14.60 0.53 33.55
C GLU A 135 14.53 1.90 32.88
N ASP A 136 14.99 2.91 33.60
CA ASP A 136 15.05 4.28 33.11
C ASP A 136 16.09 4.40 31.98
N ASP A 137 15.71 5.09 30.91
CA ASP A 137 16.62 5.43 29.81
C ASP A 137 17.18 6.83 30.00
N GLU A 138 18.42 6.93 30.46
CA GLU A 138 19.15 8.19 30.64
C GLU A 138 20.04 8.55 29.44
N LYS A 139 19.93 7.81 28.32
CA LYS A 139 20.81 7.98 27.14
C LYS A 139 20.12 8.70 25.98
N VAL A 140 18.88 9.14 26.16
CA VAL A 140 18.12 9.81 25.10
C VAL A 140 18.66 11.23 24.93
N VAL A 141 19.37 11.48 23.83
CA VAL A 141 19.91 12.80 23.50
C VAL A 141 19.12 13.41 22.34
N SER A 142 18.58 14.61 22.54
CA SER A 142 17.96 15.42 21.48
C SER A 142 18.44 16.86 21.61
N ASP A 143 18.82 17.49 20.50
CA ASP A 143 19.26 18.90 20.45
C ASP A 143 20.39 19.24 21.43
N GLY A 144 21.33 18.29 21.61
CA GLY A 144 22.46 18.41 22.53
C GLY A 144 22.10 18.30 24.02
N LYS A 145 20.85 17.98 24.36
CA LYS A 145 20.39 17.76 25.74
C LYS A 145 20.11 16.28 25.98
N THR A 146 20.52 15.79 27.14
CA THR A 146 20.18 14.45 27.61
C THR A 146 18.87 14.48 28.39
N TYR A 147 17.95 13.62 28.02
CA TYR A 147 16.66 13.42 28.67
C TYR A 147 16.65 12.06 29.35
N ARG A 148 16.07 12.02 30.56
CA ARG A 148 15.73 10.78 31.24
C ARG A 148 14.29 10.40 30.91
N ILE A 149 14.10 9.23 30.31
CA ILE A 149 12.79 8.61 30.14
C ILE A 149 12.62 7.57 31.26
N PRO A 150 11.69 7.76 32.21
CA PRO A 150 11.46 6.79 33.27
C PRO A 150 11.04 5.42 32.71
N ALA A 151 11.27 4.36 33.49
CA ALA A 151 10.82 3.02 33.18
C ALA A 151 9.29 2.97 32.92
N ASN A 152 8.87 2.10 32.02
CA ASN A 152 7.47 1.85 31.67
C ASN A 152 6.69 3.07 31.15
N THR A 153 7.38 4.12 30.70
CA THR A 153 6.80 5.34 30.15
C THR A 153 6.20 5.09 28.77
N LEU A 154 4.97 5.56 28.57
CA LEU A 154 4.35 5.62 27.23
C LEU A 154 5.04 6.72 26.41
N VAL A 155 5.70 6.33 25.33
CA VAL A 155 6.34 7.22 24.37
C VAL A 155 5.48 7.27 23.11
N ILE A 156 5.00 8.46 22.76
CA ILE A 156 4.11 8.67 21.63
C ILE A 156 4.87 9.37 20.51
N ILE A 157 5.02 8.70 19.37
CA ILE A 157 5.67 9.26 18.20
C ILE A 157 4.61 9.87 17.28
N ASN A 158 4.74 11.17 16.98
CA ASN A 158 3.88 11.86 16.01
C ASN A 158 4.49 11.76 14.61
N ALA A 159 4.22 10.64 13.93
CA ALA A 159 4.72 10.37 12.59
C ALA A 159 4.20 11.39 11.56
N TRP A 160 2.95 11.85 11.72
CA TRP A 160 2.37 12.88 10.85
C TRP A 160 3.19 14.17 10.89
N TYR A 161 3.53 14.66 12.08
CA TYR A 161 4.31 15.88 12.24
C TYR A 161 5.71 15.73 11.66
N ILE A 162 6.37 14.59 11.88
CA ILE A 162 7.69 14.31 11.29
C ILE A 162 7.62 14.45 9.76
N MET A 163 6.59 13.88 9.13
CA MET A 163 6.36 13.91 7.67
C MET A 163 5.77 15.23 7.14
N HIS A 164 5.45 16.18 8.02
CA HIS A 164 4.91 17.51 7.69
C HIS A 164 5.74 18.65 8.28
N ASN A 165 6.94 18.36 8.81
CA ASN A 165 7.78 19.38 9.42
C ASN A 165 8.19 20.40 8.34
N PRO A 166 7.80 21.69 8.46
CA PRO A 166 8.11 22.71 7.46
C PRO A 166 9.61 23.01 7.32
N ASP A 167 10.42 22.65 8.33
CA ASP A 167 11.89 22.76 8.26
C ASP A 167 12.52 21.71 7.34
N VAL A 168 11.80 20.62 7.07
CA VAL A 168 12.25 19.49 6.23
C VAL A 168 11.51 19.48 4.88
N TYR A 169 10.22 19.76 4.90
CA TYR A 169 9.35 19.66 3.73
C TYR A 169 8.84 21.04 3.33
N TYR A 170 9.29 21.54 2.18
CA TYR A 170 8.71 22.72 1.55
C TYR A 170 7.25 22.47 1.17
N ASP A 171 6.37 23.40 1.56
CA ASP A 171 4.92 23.35 1.38
C ASP A 171 4.34 21.96 1.75
N PRO A 172 4.39 21.58 3.03
CA PRO A 172 4.10 20.20 3.46
C PRO A 172 2.63 19.80 3.25
N GLY A 173 1.72 20.78 3.17
CA GLY A 173 0.30 20.54 2.93
C GLY A 173 -0.06 20.22 1.48
N ARG A 174 0.82 20.56 0.52
CA ARG A 174 0.60 20.28 -0.90
C ARG A 174 1.07 18.87 -1.26
N PHE A 175 0.28 18.18 -2.06
CA PHE A 175 0.66 16.92 -2.69
C PHE A 175 1.57 17.20 -3.89
N MET A 176 2.88 16.96 -3.75
CA MET A 176 3.89 17.27 -4.76
C MET A 176 4.92 16.14 -4.88
N PRO A 177 4.67 15.12 -5.74
CA PRO A 177 5.60 14.01 -5.96
C PRO A 177 6.99 14.45 -6.40
N GLU A 178 7.11 15.58 -7.11
CA GLU A 178 8.37 16.14 -7.58
C GLU A 178 9.40 16.35 -6.47
N ARG A 179 8.98 16.45 -5.20
CA ARG A 179 9.91 16.56 -4.06
C ARG A 179 10.86 15.37 -3.95
N TYR A 180 10.51 14.21 -4.50
CA TYR A 180 11.35 13.01 -4.50
C TYR A 180 12.13 12.80 -5.80
N LEU A 181 12.07 13.75 -6.74
CA LEU A 181 12.72 13.68 -8.05
C LEU A 181 13.87 14.69 -8.19
N VAL A 182 14.49 15.03 -7.08
CA VAL A 182 15.64 15.94 -6.98
C VAL A 182 16.88 15.18 -6.51
N ALA A 183 18.06 15.80 -6.66
CA ALA A 183 19.32 15.18 -6.27
C ALA A 183 19.43 14.91 -4.76
N ASP A 184 18.83 15.78 -3.95
CA ASP A 184 18.78 15.67 -2.49
C ASP A 184 17.31 15.65 -2.02
N PRO A 185 16.64 14.48 -2.11
CA PRO A 185 15.23 14.36 -1.73
C PRO A 185 15.07 14.38 -0.21
N PRO A 186 13.89 14.75 0.31
CA PRO A 186 13.61 14.65 1.74
C PRO A 186 13.62 13.18 2.18
N PRO A 187 13.69 12.91 3.51
CA PRO A 187 13.70 11.57 4.06
C PRO A 187 12.58 10.68 3.50
N ASP A 188 12.91 9.41 3.22
CA ASP A 188 11.94 8.45 2.68
C ASP A 188 10.81 8.24 3.70
N PRO A 189 9.54 8.53 3.33
CA PRO A 189 8.40 8.44 4.24
C PRO A 189 8.14 7.00 4.71
N GLU A 190 8.61 5.99 3.99
CA GLU A 190 8.51 4.58 4.42
C GLU A 190 9.19 4.36 5.79
N ASN A 191 10.24 5.13 6.11
CA ASN A 191 10.94 5.05 7.40
C ASN A 191 10.10 5.47 8.61
N TYR A 192 8.99 6.17 8.38
CA TYR A 192 8.10 6.68 9.43
C TYR A 192 6.70 6.07 9.34
N ALA A 193 6.20 5.85 8.12
CA ALA A 193 4.87 5.31 7.87
C ALA A 193 4.70 3.86 8.35
N PHE A 194 5.79 3.09 8.43
CA PHE A 194 5.78 1.68 8.85
C PHE A 194 6.26 1.45 10.30
N GLY A 195 6.43 2.51 11.08
CA GLY A 195 6.88 2.43 12.47
C GLY A 195 8.40 2.40 12.62
N PHE A 196 8.86 2.09 13.83
CA PHE A 196 10.23 2.37 14.25
C PHE A 196 10.92 1.16 14.91
N GLY A 197 12.24 1.06 14.72
CA GLY A 197 13.11 0.10 15.39
C GLY A 197 12.67 -1.36 15.23
N ARG A 198 12.75 -2.15 16.30
CA ARG A 198 12.40 -3.60 16.31
C ARG A 198 10.92 -3.87 16.05
N ARG A 199 10.06 -2.85 16.10
CA ARG A 199 8.61 -2.95 15.92
C ARG A 199 8.15 -2.42 14.56
N THR A 200 9.10 -2.10 13.67
CA THR A 200 8.81 -1.68 12.29
C THR A 200 8.12 -2.80 11.52
N TRP A 201 7.13 -2.44 10.72
CA TRP A 201 6.49 -3.33 9.76
C TRP A 201 7.38 -3.50 8.52
N ASN A 202 8.12 -4.60 8.46
CA ASN A 202 9.15 -4.84 7.45
C ASN A 202 8.67 -5.65 6.23
N SER A 203 7.42 -6.14 6.19
CA SER A 203 6.89 -6.92 5.06
C SER A 203 6.48 -6.06 3.85
N CYS A 204 6.86 -4.77 3.84
CA CYS A 204 6.41 -3.75 2.90
C CYS A 204 6.99 -3.82 1.48
N SER A 205 7.68 -4.89 1.10
CA SER A 205 7.79 -5.18 -0.33
C SER A 205 6.44 -5.60 -0.91
N THR A 206 5.49 -6.16 -0.15
CA THR A 206 4.18 -6.60 -0.68
C THR A 206 3.04 -5.59 -0.54
N ALA A 207 2.99 -4.74 0.50
CA ALA A 207 1.88 -3.79 0.70
C ALA A 207 1.89 -2.64 -0.33
N VAL A 208 3.07 -2.10 -0.66
CA VAL A 208 3.21 -1.18 -1.80
C VAL A 208 2.85 -1.88 -3.11
N ASN A 209 3.23 -3.16 -3.27
CA ASN A 209 2.80 -3.95 -4.42
C ASN A 209 1.28 -4.18 -4.47
N VAL A 210 0.55 -4.16 -3.34
CA VAL A 210 -0.92 -4.24 -3.34
C VAL A 210 -1.53 -2.93 -3.82
N ALA A 211 -1.04 -1.78 -3.36
CA ALA A 211 -1.44 -0.48 -3.88
C ALA A 211 -1.11 -0.33 -5.39
N ASP A 212 0.11 -0.72 -5.79
CA ASP A 212 0.53 -0.80 -7.20
C ASP A 212 -0.31 -1.81 -7.98
N SER A 213 -0.77 -2.89 -7.34
CA SER A 213 -1.65 -3.88 -7.96
C SER A 213 -3.10 -3.42 -8.06
N GLN A 214 -3.57 -2.50 -7.22
CA GLN A 214 -4.94 -2.02 -7.27
C GLN A 214 -5.10 -0.89 -8.29
N GLN A 215 -4.03 -0.16 -8.61
CA GLN A 215 -3.96 0.66 -9.83
C GLN A 215 -4.26 -0.18 -11.08
N ARG A 216 -3.99 -1.51 -11.04
CA ARG A 216 -4.37 -2.47 -12.10
C ARG A 216 -5.88 -2.69 -12.26
N SER A 217 -6.70 -2.39 -11.25
CA SER A 217 -8.16 -2.55 -11.32
C SER A 217 -8.85 -1.29 -11.86
N CYS A 218 -8.29 -0.11 -11.59
CA CYS A 218 -8.86 1.17 -12.02
C CYS A 218 -8.82 1.36 -13.54
N GLU A 219 -7.77 0.91 -14.24
CA GLU A 219 -7.73 0.93 -15.71
C GLU A 219 -8.78 0.01 -16.33
N PHE A 220 -9.09 -1.13 -15.71
CA PHE A 220 -10.12 -2.05 -16.20
C PHE A 220 -11.53 -1.46 -16.11
N HIS A 221 -11.85 -0.74 -15.03
CA HIS A 221 -13.15 -0.08 -14.88
C HIS A 221 -13.27 1.20 -15.74
N TYR A 222 -12.20 1.95 -15.95
CA TYR A 222 -12.23 3.15 -16.78
C TYR A 222 -12.35 2.82 -18.27
N LEU A 223 -11.66 1.77 -18.75
CA LEU A 223 -11.74 1.31 -20.15
C LEU A 223 -13.05 0.58 -20.46
N GLN A 224 -13.67 -0.12 -19.50
CA GLN A 224 -15.02 -0.67 -19.69
C GLN A 224 -16.12 0.41 -19.62
N GLY A 225 -15.86 1.56 -19.00
CA GLY A 225 -16.75 2.72 -18.98
C GLY A 225 -16.82 3.48 -20.31
N GLN A 226 -15.74 3.51 -21.08
CA GLN A 226 -15.71 4.18 -22.40
C GLN A 226 -16.18 3.30 -23.57
N GLY A 227 -16.44 2.00 -23.35
CA GLY A 227 -16.90 1.06 -24.38
C GLY A 227 -18.42 0.85 -24.46
N ARG A 228 -19.23 1.59 -23.70
CA ARG A 228 -20.70 1.41 -23.65
C ARG A 228 -21.52 2.64 -24.05
N GLU A 229 -20.92 3.63 -24.68
CA GLU A 229 -21.67 4.71 -25.35
C GLU A 229 -21.98 4.32 -26.79
N GLY A 230 -22.99 3.46 -26.98
CA GLY A 230 -23.32 3.03 -28.33
C GLY A 230 -24.47 2.05 -28.48
N LEU A 231 -25.53 2.14 -27.67
CA LEU A 231 -26.82 1.51 -28.02
C LEU A 231 -27.99 2.09 -27.20
N GLY A 232 -28.89 2.79 -27.89
CA GLY A 232 -30.32 2.75 -27.59
C GLY A 232 -30.92 3.86 -26.72
N TYR A 233 -31.27 4.97 -27.35
CA TYR A 233 -32.35 5.87 -26.91
C TYR A 233 -33.69 5.11 -26.79
N HIS A 234 -34.41 5.21 -25.67
CA HIS A 234 -35.87 5.46 -25.66
C HIS A 234 -36.42 5.75 -24.25
N THR A 235 -37.03 6.93 -24.10
CA THR A 235 -38.20 7.30 -23.26
C THR A 235 -38.18 6.92 -21.76
N ARG A 236 -38.33 7.83 -20.78
CA ARG A 236 -39.40 8.83 -20.60
C ARG A 236 -38.99 9.96 -19.64
N ARG A 237 -39.38 11.18 -20.02
CA ARG A 237 -39.52 12.37 -19.16
C ARG A 237 -40.60 12.17 -18.09
N THR A 238 -40.49 13.04 -17.07
CA THR A 238 -41.53 13.65 -16.23
C THR A 238 -41.98 12.94 -14.95
N LEU A 239 -42.18 13.78 -13.92
CA LEU A 239 -42.76 13.59 -12.57
C LEU A 239 -41.69 13.27 -11.50
N TYR A 240 -41.43 14.07 -10.46
CA TYR A 240 -42.29 14.95 -9.67
C TYR A 240 -41.43 16.02 -8.94
N LYS A 241 -41.86 17.29 -8.97
CA LYS A 241 -41.42 18.37 -8.07
C LYS A 241 -42.22 18.27 -6.77
N ARG A 242 -41.58 18.61 -5.64
CA ARG A 242 -42.14 19.10 -4.36
C ARG A 242 -43.14 18.20 -3.64
N TYR A 243 -42.88 17.91 -2.37
CA TYR A 243 -43.66 18.40 -1.23
C TYR A 243 -42.85 18.20 0.08
N HIS A 244 -42.77 19.29 0.84
CA HIS A 244 -42.38 19.45 2.26
C HIS A 244 -41.00 18.99 2.74
#